data_AF-A0AA41YZG4-F1
#
_entry.id   AF-A0AA41YZG4-F1
#
_cell.length_a   1.000
_cell.length_b   1.000
_cell.length_c   1.000
_cell.angle_alpha   90.00
_cell.angle_beta   90.00
_cell.angle_gamma   90.00
#
_symmetry.space_group_name_H-M   'P 1'
#
loop_
_entity.id
_entity.type
_entity.pdbx_description
1 polymer ?
#
loop_
_entity_poly.entity_id
_entity_poly.type
_entity_poly.pdbx_seq_one_letter_code
_entity_poly.pdbx_strand_id
1 'polypeptide(L)'
;MTADAEAVLAPLRAQIDAIDAQIVGLLAKRMDCVGEVIGLKQAHGLPARIDARVEEVVARVRTKADAAGAPPDLAEAVWRSMIEWVIAYEERHMGAAG
;
A
#
# COMPACT_ATOMS: atom_id res chain seq x y z
N MET A 1 17.75 34.17 4.32
CA MET A 1 16.29 33.89 4.37
C MET A 1 15.94 32.46 3.98
N THR A 2 16.56 31.83 2.96
CA THR A 2 16.30 30.39 2.65
C THR A 2 16.95 29.44 3.66
N ALA A 3 18.14 29.76 4.17
CA ALA A 3 18.82 28.98 5.19
C ALA A 3 18.03 28.88 6.52
N ASP A 4 17.27 29.93 6.85
CA ASP A 4 16.47 29.99 8.08
C ASP A 4 15.22 29.09 7.98
N ALA A 5 14.59 29.03 6.80
CA ALA A 5 13.47 28.12 6.55
C ALA A 5 13.91 26.64 6.56
N GLU A 6 15.07 26.34 5.98
CA GLU A 6 15.62 24.99 5.96
C GLU A 6 15.93 24.49 7.38
N ALA A 7 16.58 25.32 8.20
CA ALA A 7 16.89 24.98 9.58
C ALA A 7 15.62 24.75 10.43
N VAL A 8 14.55 25.51 10.19
CA VAL A 8 13.26 25.35 10.89
C VAL A 8 12.53 24.07 10.49
N LEU A 9 12.59 23.68 9.21
CA LEU A 9 11.88 22.50 8.70
C LEU A 9 12.66 21.19 8.89
N ALA A 10 14.00 21.26 9.02
CA ALA A 10 14.86 20.07 9.10
C ALA A 10 14.42 19.03 10.16
N PRO A 11 14.02 19.41 11.39
CA PRO A 11 13.57 18.42 12.37
C PRO A 11 12.28 17.70 11.98
N LEU A 12 11.34 18.40 11.34
CA LEU A 12 10.08 17.81 10.88
C LEU A 12 10.32 16.89 9.66
N ARG A 13 11.22 17.27 8.75
CA ARG A 13 11.60 16.41 7.63
C ARG A 13 12.26 15.13 8.10
N ALA A 14 13.18 15.20 9.07
CA ALA A 14 13.78 14.00 9.66
C ALA A 14 12.74 13.07 10.30
N GLN A 15 11.67 13.62 10.90
CA GLN A 15 10.56 12.81 11.41
C GLN A 15 9.74 12.17 10.28
N ILE A 16 9.46 12.91 9.20
CA ILE A 16 8.79 12.38 8.00
C ILE A 16 9.62 11.25 7.39
N ASP A 17 10.93 11.45 7.20
CA ASP A 17 11.83 10.43 6.64
C ASP A 17 11.83 9.15 7.49
N ALA A 18 11.79 9.29 8.81
CA ALA A 18 11.71 8.15 9.74
C ALA A 18 10.35 7.42 9.67
N ILE A 19 9.25 8.14 9.42
CA ILE A 19 7.93 7.55 9.17
C ILE A 19 7.92 6.83 7.82
N ASP A 20 8.47 7.45 6.78
CA ASP A 20 8.54 6.89 5.44
C ASP A 20 9.35 5.58 5.42
N ALA A 21 10.46 5.53 6.16
CA ALA A 21 11.23 4.30 6.35
C ALA A 21 10.39 3.18 6.98
N GLN A 22 9.53 3.49 7.95
CA GLN A 22 8.61 2.52 8.55
C GLN A 22 7.53 2.08 7.56
N ILE A 23 6.98 3.00 6.76
CA ILE A 23 6.00 2.70 5.71
C ILE A 23 6.62 1.73 4.69
N VAL A 24 7.85 1.98 4.22
CA VAL A 24 8.58 1.09 3.30
C VAL A 24 8.78 -0.29 3.93
N GLY A 25 9.17 -0.36 5.21
CA GLY A 25 9.31 -1.64 5.91
C GLY A 25 7.99 -2.42 6.02
N LEU A 26 6.86 -1.73 6.22
CA LEU A 26 5.53 -2.35 6.25
C LEU A 26 5.06 -2.77 4.85
N LEU A 27 5.39 -2.00 3.81
CA LEU A 27 5.12 -2.37 2.43
C LEU A 27 5.86 -3.65 2.02
N ALA A 28 7.13 -3.80 2.41
CA ALA A 28 7.88 -5.02 2.16
C ALA A 28 7.19 -6.25 2.79
N LYS A 29 6.82 -6.17 4.07
CA LYS A 29 6.07 -7.23 4.77
C LYS A 29 4.72 -7.53 4.10
N ARG A 30 4.03 -6.50 3.62
CA ARG A 30 2.77 -6.67 2.88
C ARG A 30 3.01 -7.42 1.58
N MET A 31 4.12 -7.16 0.89
CA MET A 31 4.47 -7.86 -0.36
C MET A 31 4.85 -9.32 -0.13
N ASP A 32 5.46 -9.67 1.01
CA ASP A 32 5.68 -11.08 1.37
C ASP A 32 4.35 -11.85 1.44
N CYS A 33 3.33 -11.29 2.11
CA CYS A 33 1.98 -11.87 2.11
C CYS A 33 1.34 -11.94 0.72
N VAL A 34 1.58 -10.94 -0.15
CA VAL A 34 1.10 -10.98 -1.54
C VAL A 34 1.74 -12.16 -2.29
N GLY A 35 3.02 -12.45 -2.06
CA GLY A 35 3.69 -13.61 -2.64
C GLY A 35 3.00 -14.94 -2.28
N GLU A 36 2.64 -15.13 -1.01
CA GLU A 36 1.86 -16.30 -0.58
C GLU A 36 0.48 -16.36 -1.23
N VAL A 37 -0.21 -15.22 -1.33
CA VAL A 37 -1.52 -15.12 -1.99
C VAL A 37 -1.44 -15.47 -3.47
N ILE A 38 -0.39 -15.05 -4.18
CA ILE A 38 -0.17 -15.42 -5.59
C ILE A 38 -0.06 -16.94 -5.73
N GLY A 39 0.76 -17.59 -4.90
CA GLY A 39 0.94 -19.05 -4.94
C GLY A 39 -0.38 -19.80 -4.72
N LEU A 40 -1.20 -19.35 -3.76
CA LEU A 40 -2.54 -19.90 -3.53
C LEU A 40 -3.47 -19.65 -4.71
N LYS A 41 -3.51 -18.43 -5.26
CA LYS A 41 -4.36 -18.12 -6.41
C LYS A 41 -4.01 -18.96 -7.62
N GLN A 42 -2.72 -19.17 -7.90
CA GLN A 42 -2.25 -20.05 -8.97
C GLN A 42 -2.68 -21.50 -8.73
N ALA A 43 -2.45 -22.04 -7.53
CA ALA A 43 -2.80 -23.42 -7.18
C ALA A 43 -4.31 -23.71 -7.29
N HIS A 44 -5.15 -22.68 -7.09
CA HIS A 44 -6.60 -22.79 -7.12
C HIS A 44 -7.26 -22.19 -8.38
N GLY A 45 -6.48 -21.70 -9.36
CA GLY A 45 -7.01 -21.06 -10.56
C GLY A 45 -7.84 -19.80 -10.30
N LEU A 46 -7.55 -19.08 -9.21
CA LEU A 46 -8.26 -17.84 -8.85
C LEU A 46 -7.67 -16.64 -9.59
N PRO A 47 -8.49 -15.64 -9.95
CA PRO A 47 -8.01 -14.44 -10.65
C PRO A 47 -7.21 -13.51 -9.72
N ALA A 48 -6.30 -12.73 -10.31
CA ALA A 48 -5.58 -11.67 -9.60
C ALA A 48 -6.54 -10.61 -9.04
N ARG A 49 -7.49 -10.14 -9.88
CA ARG A 49 -8.51 -9.16 -9.49
C ARG A 49 -9.77 -9.83 -8.95
N ILE A 50 -10.22 -9.39 -7.78
CA ILE A 50 -11.51 -9.72 -7.18
C ILE A 50 -12.14 -8.41 -6.68
N ASP A 51 -13.04 -7.81 -7.46
CA ASP A 51 -13.55 -6.44 -7.20
C ASP A 51 -14.21 -6.29 -5.81
N ALA A 52 -15.00 -7.28 -5.39
CA ALA A 52 -15.62 -7.28 -4.07
C ALA A 52 -14.56 -7.19 -2.95
N ARG A 53 -13.39 -7.82 -3.14
CA ARG A 53 -12.30 -7.76 -2.17
C ARG A 53 -11.62 -6.40 -2.17
N VAL A 54 -11.47 -5.76 -3.34
CA VAL A 54 -10.90 -4.41 -3.45
C VAL A 54 -11.75 -3.42 -2.65
N GLU A 55 -13.07 -3.42 -2.86
CA GLU A 55 -13.97 -2.50 -2.17
C GLU A 55 -14.04 -2.78 -0.65
N GLU A 56 -14.02 -4.05 -0.22
CA GLU A 56 -13.94 -4.39 1.21
C GLU A 56 -12.67 -3.83 1.86
N VAL A 57 -11.52 -3.97 1.19
CA VAL A 57 -10.24 -3.45 1.71
C VAL A 57 -10.27 -1.94 1.79
N VAL A 58 -10.75 -1.26 0.75
CA VAL A 58 -10.84 0.21 0.73
C VAL A 58 -11.75 0.73 1.83
N ALA A 59 -12.96 0.15 1.99
CA ALA A 59 -13.89 0.54 3.04
C ALA A 59 -13.26 0.40 4.44
N ARG A 60 -12.59 -0.73 4.70
CA ARG A 60 -11.91 -0.97 5.99
C ARG A 60 -10.79 0.02 6.27
N VAL A 61 -10.04 0.39 5.24
CA VAL A 61 -8.94 1.35 5.36
C VAL A 61 -9.47 2.75 5.64
N ARG A 62 -10.54 3.17 4.95
CA ARG A 62 -11.22 4.45 5.23
C ARG A 62 -11.66 4.55 6.69
N THR A 63 -12.34 3.51 7.21
CA THR A 63 -12.77 3.47 8.61
C THR A 63 -11.58 3.53 9.59
N LYS A 64 -10.49 2.83 9.29
CA LYS A 64 -9.29 2.87 10.14
C LYS A 64 -8.58 4.21 10.11
N ALA A 65 -8.53 4.86 8.94
CA ALA A 65 -7.94 6.18 8.79
C ALA A 65 -8.71 7.21 9.62
N ASP A 66 -10.04 7.21 9.50
CA ASP A 66 -10.92 8.08 10.28
C ASP A 66 -10.71 7.91 11.79
N ALA A 67 -10.72 6.66 12.27
CA ALA A 67 -10.48 6.34 13.67
C ALA A 67 -9.07 6.73 14.18
N ALA A 68 -8.10 6.83 13.29
CA ALA A 68 -6.72 7.24 13.60
C ALA A 68 -6.48 8.75 13.41
N GLY A 69 -7.49 9.53 13.02
CA GLY A 69 -7.39 10.96 12.74
C GLY A 69 -6.72 11.30 11.39
N ALA A 70 -6.56 10.32 10.51
CA ALA A 70 -6.05 10.52 9.15
C ALA A 70 -7.21 10.78 8.17
N PRO A 71 -7.03 11.63 7.14
CA PRO A 71 -8.07 11.86 6.14
C PRO A 71 -8.45 10.55 5.40
N PRO A 72 -9.72 10.11 5.43
CA PRO A 72 -10.12 8.85 4.79
C PRO A 72 -9.86 8.82 3.28
N ASP A 73 -9.99 9.97 2.62
CA ASP A 73 -9.79 10.08 1.17
C ASP A 73 -8.31 9.94 0.77
N LEU A 74 -7.38 10.40 1.62
CA LEU A 74 -5.95 10.15 1.44
C LEU A 74 -5.65 8.66 1.55
N ALA A 75 -6.20 8.00 2.58
CA ALA A 75 -5.98 6.58 2.80
C ALA A 75 -6.56 5.73 1.65
N GLU A 76 -7.75 6.06 1.16
CA GLU A 76 -8.32 5.43 -0.02
C GLU A 76 -7.44 5.60 -1.26
N ALA A 77 -6.97 6.81 -1.55
CA ALA A 77 -6.11 7.06 -2.72
C ALA A 77 -4.84 6.21 -2.69
N VAL A 78 -4.15 6.18 -1.55
CA VAL A 78 -2.94 5.35 -1.35
C VAL A 78 -3.25 3.87 -1.54
N TRP A 79 -4.35 3.37 -0.95
CA TRP A 79 -4.69 1.95 -1.04
C TRP A 79 -5.13 1.54 -2.44
N ARG A 80 -5.92 2.36 -3.15
CA ARG A 80 -6.31 2.05 -4.53
C ARG A 80 -5.10 1.98 -5.44
N SER A 81 -4.19 2.97 -5.39
CA SER A 81 -2.96 2.93 -6.18
C SER A 81 -2.10 1.70 -5.87
N MET A 82 -1.96 1.33 -4.59
CA MET A 82 -1.23 0.14 -4.18
C MET A 82 -1.89 -1.15 -4.67
N ILE A 83 -3.22 -1.27 -4.56
CA ILE A 83 -3.98 -2.45 -4.99
C ILE A 83 -3.86 -2.63 -6.49
N GLU A 84 -4.06 -1.58 -7.29
CA GLU A 84 -3.93 -1.65 -8.75
C GLU A 84 -2.52 -2.05 -9.18
N TRP A 85 -1.49 -1.50 -8.52
CA TRP A 85 -0.11 -1.92 -8.77
C TRP A 85 0.12 -3.39 -8.44
N VAL A 86 -0.42 -3.86 -7.32
CA VAL A 86 -0.31 -5.27 -6.89
C VAL A 86 -1.05 -6.20 -7.85
N ILE A 87 -2.26 -5.87 -8.30
CA ILE A 87 -2.98 -6.68 -9.30
C ILE A 87 -2.13 -6.83 -10.56
N ALA A 88 -1.58 -5.73 -11.09
CA ALA A 88 -0.70 -5.79 -12.25
C ALA A 88 0.59 -6.59 -11.99
N TYR A 89 1.10 -6.56 -10.75
CA TYR A 89 2.22 -7.41 -10.33
C TYR A 89 1.82 -8.89 -10.31
N GLU A 90 0.68 -9.25 -9.70
CA GLU A 90 0.15 -10.61 -9.67
C GLU A 90 -0.05 -11.17 -11.08
N GLU A 91 -0.71 -10.42 -11.98
CA GLU A 91 -0.95 -10.84 -13.37
C GLU A 91 0.34 -11.21 -14.11
N ARG A 92 1.41 -10.43 -13.92
CA ARG A 92 2.74 -10.74 -14.51
C ARG A 92 3.36 -12.02 -13.96
N HIS A 93 3.12 -12.35 -12.69
CA HIS A 93 3.69 -13.54 -12.04
C HIS A 93 2.80 -14.78 -12.19
N MET A 94 1.51 -14.58 -12.42
CA MET A 94 0.54 -15.63 -12.72
C MET A 94 0.58 -16.06 -14.19
N GLY A 95 0.96 -15.16 -15.10
CA GLY A 95 1.04 -15.39 -16.55
C GLY A 95 2.31 -16.07 -17.09
N ALA A 96 3.18 -16.63 -16.23
CA ALA A 96 4.35 -17.42 -16.65
C ALA A 96 4.11 -18.95 -16.61
N ALA A 97 2.85 -19.39 -16.53
CA ALA A 97 2.47 -20.76 -16.83
C ALA A 97 2.15 -20.88 -18.34
N GLY A 98 3.21 -20.86 -19.14
CA GLY A 98 3.19 -21.32 -20.53
C GLY A 98 3.59 -22.78 -20.59
#